data_AF-A0A1W9SJ21-F1
#
_entry.id   AF-A0A1W9SJ21-F1
#
_cell.length_a   1.000
_cell.length_b   1.000
_cell.length_c   1.000
_cell.angle_alpha   90.00
_cell.angle_beta   90.00
_cell.angle_gamma   90.00
#
_symmetry.space_group_name_H-M   'P 1'
#
loop_
_entity.id
_entity.type
_entity.pdbx_description
1 polymer ?
#
loop_
_entity_poly.entity_id
_entity_poly.type
_entity_poly.pdbx_seq_one_letter_code
_entity_poly.pdbx_strand_id
1 'polypeptide(L)' 'LNNNVLGPEYPVISKTHDLFLKSIIIKLDRTLNIKHLKKNIYYYATQLIKIDKFKNIQIIFDVDPQ' A
#
# COMPACT_ATOMS: atom_id res chain seq x y z
N LEU A 1 -4.46 20.26 1.29
CA LEU A 1 -4.87 18.90 0.89
C LEU A 1 -3.58 18.10 0.65
N ASN A 2 -3.42 16.98 1.35
CA ASN A 2 -2.15 16.29 1.62
C ASN A 2 -1.40 15.79 0.37
N ASN A 3 -0.21 16.36 0.11
CA ASN A 3 0.75 15.96 -0.93
C ASN A 3 1.57 14.69 -0.60
N ASN A 4 1.24 13.95 0.47
CA ASN A 4 2.11 12.87 1.00
C ASN A 4 1.77 11.47 0.46
N VAL A 5 0.72 11.37 -0.36
CA VAL A 5 0.26 10.09 -0.94
C VAL A 5 0.32 10.22 -2.45
N LEU A 6 1.22 9.47 -3.08
CA LEU A 6 1.31 9.36 -4.54
C LEU A 6 0.79 7.98 -4.92
N GLY A 7 -0.44 7.93 -5.43
CA GLY A 7 -1.03 6.71 -5.97
C GLY A 7 -2.55 6.61 -5.82
N PRO A 8 -3.16 5.54 -6.37
CA PRO A 8 -2.50 4.36 -6.95
C PRO A 8 -1.96 4.62 -8.36
N GLU A 9 -0.70 4.26 -8.60
CA GLU A 9 -0.12 4.21 -9.95
C GLU A 9 -0.35 2.81 -10.56
N TYR A 10 -0.63 2.78 -11.86
CA TYR A 10 -0.71 1.53 -12.61
C TYR A 10 0.72 1.05 -12.89
N PRO A 11 1.06 -0.20 -12.53
CA PRO A 11 2.38 -0.73 -12.80
C PRO A 11 2.62 -0.85 -14.31
N VAL A 12 3.90 -0.79 -14.69
CA VAL A 12 4.37 -0.95 -16.09
C VAL A 12 3.89 -2.28 -16.69
N ILE A 13 3.65 -3.30 -15.85
CA ILE A 13 3.08 -4.58 -16.23
C ILE A 13 1.72 -4.71 -15.54
N SER A 14 0.64 -4.57 -16.31
CA SER A 14 -0.74 -4.53 -15.79
C SER A 14 -1.27 -5.88 -15.32
N LYS A 15 -0.62 -6.99 -15.71
CA LYS A 15 -1.08 -8.35 -15.43
C LYS A 15 0.10 -9.32 -15.39
N THR A 16 0.23 -10.05 -14.29
CA THR A 16 1.16 -11.19 -14.16
C THR A 16 0.35 -12.36 -13.63
N HIS A 17 0.30 -13.47 -14.37
CA HIS A 17 -0.38 -14.71 -13.94
C HIS A 17 -1.78 -14.46 -13.33
N ASP A 18 -2.66 -13.80 -14.09
CA ASP A 18 -4.07 -13.48 -13.75
C ASP A 18 -4.36 -12.51 -12.61
N LEU A 19 -3.33 -11.90 -11.99
CA LEU A 19 -3.50 -10.86 -10.97
C LEU A 19 -3.29 -9.46 -11.55
N PHE A 20 -4.18 -8.54 -11.20
CA PHE A 20 -4.00 -7.11 -11.46
C PHE A 20 -3.07 -6.52 -10.40
N LEU A 21 -1.93 -6.02 -10.85
CA LEU A 21 -0.98 -5.36 -9.97
C LEU A 21 -1.36 -3.89 -9.80
N LYS A 22 -1.24 -3.36 -8.58
CA LYS A 22 -1.36 -1.94 -8.26
C LYS A 22 -0.28 -1.58 -7.26
N SER A 23 0.41 -0.45 -7.48
CA SER A 23 1.43 0.04 -6.55
C SER A 23 0.97 1.35 -5.91
N ILE A 24 1.28 1.50 -4.62
CA ILE A 24 1.02 2.71 -3.85
C ILE A 24 2.34 3.11 -3.21
N ILE A 25 2.84 4.29 -3.57
CA ILE A 25 4.08 4.84 -3.00
C ILE A 25 3.68 5.87 -1.93
N ILE A 26 4.00 5.56 -0.68
CA ILE A 26 3.71 6.44 0.44
C ILE A 26 5.01 7.17 0.81
N LYS A 27 5.06 8.49 0.56
CA LYS A 27 6.20 9.32 0.96
C LYS A 27 6.03 9.72 2.41
N LEU A 28 6.96 9.29 3.26
CA LEU A 28 6.96 9.60 4.68
C LEU A 28 7.88 10.79 4.94
N ASP A 29 7.32 11.87 5.49
CA ASP A 29 8.13 12.98 5.99
C ASP A 29 8.82 12.57 7.30
N ARG A 30 10.09 12.97 7.47
CA ARG A 30 10.90 12.68 8.66
C ARG A 30 10.37 13.39 9.91
N THR A 31 9.56 14.41 9.73
CA THR A 31 8.87 15.13 10.81
C THR A 31 7.76 14.30 11.46
N LEU A 32 7.29 13.24 10.80
CA LEU A 32 6.20 12.39 11.26
C LEU A 32 6.71 11.24 12.12
N ASN A 33 5.87 10.76 13.05
CA ASN A 33 6.17 9.56 13.82
C ASN A 33 6.05 8.31 12.93
N ILE A 34 7.17 7.93 12.29
CA ILE A 34 7.27 6.81 11.35
C ILE A 34 6.76 5.50 11.98
N LYS A 35 7.06 5.27 13.27
CA LYS A 35 6.65 4.04 13.98
C LYS A 35 5.13 3.95 14.10
N HIS A 36 4.48 5.05 14.47
CA HIS A 36 3.02 5.12 14.54
C HIS A 36 2.39 4.93 13.16
N LEU A 37 2.97 5.56 12.13
CA LEU A 37 2.45 5.46 10.77
C LEU A 37 2.54 4.04 10.20
N LYS A 38 3.69 3.36 10.38
CA LYS A 38 3.86 1.94 9.99
C LYS A 38 2.79 1.06 10.66
N LYS A 39 2.51 1.29 11.95
CA LYS A 39 1.48 0.56 12.70
C LYS A 39 0.08 0.80 12.10
N ASN A 40 -0.25 2.04 11.75
CA ASN A 40 -1.54 2.38 11.15
C ASN A 40 -1.70 1.77 9.76
N ILE A 41 -0.67 1.85 8.91
CA ILE A 41 -0.67 1.24 7.57
C ILE A 41 -0.93 -0.27 7.68
N TYR A 42 -0.20 -0.95 8.56
CA TYR A 42 -0.41 -2.37 8.81
C TYR A 42 -1.82 -2.67 9.33
N TYR A 43 -2.33 -1.88 10.28
CA TYR A 43 -3.69 -2.02 10.79
C TYR A 43 -4.72 -1.90 9.66
N TYR A 44 -4.66 -0.86 8.83
CA TYR A 44 -5.64 -0.69 7.76
C TYR A 44 -5.56 -1.79 6.70
N ALA A 45 -4.36 -2.22 6.30
CA ALA A 45 -4.21 -3.34 5.38
C ALA A 45 -4.80 -4.64 5.93
N THR A 46 -4.57 -4.92 7.22
CA THR A 46 -5.16 -6.12 7.86
C THR A 46 -6.67 -6.03 8.03
N GLN A 47 -7.24 -4.83 8.21
CA GLN A 47 -8.70 -4.68 8.19
C GLN A 47 -9.26 -4.83 6.77
N LEU A 48 -8.55 -4.34 5.75
CA LEU A 48 -9.00 -4.41 4.37
C LEU A 48 -9.23 -5.86 3.91
N ILE A 49 -8.27 -6.76 4.18
CA ILE A 49 -8.36 -8.17 3.80
C ILE A 49 -9.44 -8.95 4.57
N LYS A 50 -9.94 -8.42 5.70
CA LYS A 50 -11.05 -9.03 6.46
C LYS A 50 -12.41 -8.74 5.86
N ILE A 51 -12.51 -7.73 4.99
CA ILE A 51 -13.76 -7.44 4.28
C ILE A 51 -13.91 -8.50 3.19
N ASP A 52 -15.00 -9.27 3.19
CA ASP A 52 -15.22 -10.38 2.25
C ASP A 52 -15.03 -10.00 0.78
N LYS A 53 -15.40 -8.76 0.42
CA LYS A 53 -15.21 -8.19 -0.92
C LYS A 53 -13.75 -8.15 -1.36
N PHE A 54 -12.82 -8.05 -0.41
CA PHE A 54 -11.39 -7.86 -0.63
C PHE A 54 -10.55 -9.06 -0.17
N LYS A 55 -11.16 -10.18 0.20
CA LYS A 55 -10.46 -11.37 0.73
C LYS A 55 -9.42 -11.96 -0.23
N ASN A 56 -9.58 -11.73 -1.53
CA ASN A 56 -8.67 -12.20 -2.57
C ASN A 56 -7.52 -11.21 -2.86
N ILE A 57 -7.49 -10.05 -2.20
CA ILE A 57 -6.40 -9.08 -2.36
C ILE A 57 -5.19 -9.54 -1.55
N GLN A 58 -4.04 -9.59 -2.21
CA GLN A 58 -2.75 -9.78 -1.56
C GLN A 58 -2.06 -8.43 -1.43
N ILE A 59 -1.63 -8.09 -0.21
CA ILE A 59 -0.93 -6.84 0.10
C ILE A 59 0.50 -7.20 0.50
N ILE A 60 1.47 -6.68 -0.23
CA ILE A 60 2.90 -6.86 0.04
C ILE A 60 3.45 -5.50 0.47
N PHE A 61 4.15 -5.47 1.60
CA PHE A 61 4.85 -4.26 2.06
C PHE A 61 6.30 -4.33 1.63
N ASP A 62 6.70 -3.38 0.80
CA ASP A 62 8.09 -3.17 0.42
C ASP A 62 8.63 -1.92 1.14
N VAL A 63 9.64 -2.11 2.00
CA VAL A 63 10.23 -1.02 2.79
C VAL A 63 11.57 -0.69 2.18
N ASP A 64 11.70 0.54 1.68
CA ASP A 64 12.86 1.01 0.91
C ASP A 64 13.11 0.15 -0.37
N PRO A 65 12.14 0.09 -1.30
CA PRO A 65 12.30 -0.64 -2.56
C PRO A 65 13.55 -0.15 -3.31
N GLN A 66 14.45 -1.07 -3.66
CA GLN A 66 15.67 -0.80 -4.46
C GLN A 66 15.36 -0.55 -5.93
#